data_AF-A0A952LTH6-F1
#
_entry.id   AF-A0A952LTH6-F1
#
_cell.length_a   1.000
_cell.length_b   1.000
_cell.length_c   1.000
_cell.angle_alpha   90.00
_cell.angle_beta   90.00
_cell.angle_gamma   90.00
#
_symmetry.space_group_name_H-M   'P 1'
#
loop_
_entity.id
_entity.type
_entity.pdbx_description
1 polymer ?
#
loop_
_entity_poly.entity_id
_entity_poly.type
_entity_poly.pdbx_seq_one_letter_code
_entity_poly.pdbx_strand_id
1 'polypeptide(L)' 'MIEPALQYNVERLVRSQKPTLLVHPQDAKQRGIENGALVTLSNQYGSVQVDAESSEEIMPGSVNYPHGWGHDGGWKRAVA' A
#
# COMPACT_ATOMS: atom_id res chain seq x y z
N MET A 1 -0.52 -18.26 1.19
CA MET A 1 -0.01 -17.92 -0.16
C MET A 1 0.38 -16.46 -0.13
N ILE A 2 1.59 -16.13 -0.59
CA ILE A 2 2.17 -14.78 -0.55
C ILE A 2 1.94 -14.18 -1.95
N GLU A 3 1.16 -13.11 -2.07
CA GLU A 3 1.01 -12.37 -3.33
C GLU A 3 2.23 -11.45 -3.53
N PRO A 4 2.96 -11.54 -4.66
CA PRO A 4 4.21 -10.82 -4.85
C PRO A 4 4.00 -9.34 -5.21
N ALA A 5 4.89 -8.49 -4.68
CA ALA A 5 5.09 -7.13 -5.17
C ALA A 5 5.66 -7.15 -6.60
N LEU A 6 5.00 -6.49 -7.53
CA LEU A 6 5.31 -6.50 -8.96
C LEU A 6 6.45 -5.57 -9.40
N GLN A 7 7.00 -4.73 -8.53
CA GLN A 7 8.32 -4.14 -8.84
C GLN A 7 9.46 -5.15 -8.67
N TYR A 8 9.21 -6.24 -7.94
CA TYR A 8 10.15 -7.33 -7.72
C TYR A 8 9.67 -8.58 -8.47
N ASN A 9 9.88 -8.59 -9.78
CA ASN A 9 9.64 -9.74 -10.66
C ASN A 9 10.55 -10.96 -10.37
N VAL A 10 11.49 -10.81 -9.43
CA VAL A 10 12.37 -11.86 -8.93
C VAL A 10 12.22 -11.95 -7.42
N GLU A 11 11.93 -13.14 -6.91
CA GLU A 11 11.65 -13.37 -5.48
C GLU A 11 12.75 -12.84 -4.56
N ARG A 12 14.01 -12.96 -4.98
CA ARG A 12 15.18 -12.49 -4.22
C ARG A 12 15.19 -10.97 -3.97
N LEU A 13 14.47 -10.18 -4.79
CA LEU A 13 14.38 -8.73 -4.60
C LEU A 13 13.14 -8.32 -3.80
N VAL A 14 12.21 -9.24 -3.53
CA VAL A 14 11.09 -8.99 -2.62
C VAL A 14 11.66 -8.80 -1.23
N ARG A 15 11.62 -7.58 -0.71
CA ARG A 15 11.89 -7.34 0.71
C ARG A 15 10.73 -7.92 1.51
N SER A 16 11.04 -8.68 2.55
CA SER A 16 10.14 -9.58 3.30
C SER A 16 8.97 -8.93 4.04
N GLN A 17 8.64 -7.67 3.77
CA GLN A 17 7.60 -6.92 4.47
C GLN A 17 6.39 -6.73 3.55
N LYS A 18 5.20 -7.07 4.05
CA LYS A 18 3.94 -6.74 3.38
C LYS A 18 3.80 -5.22 3.28
N PRO A 19 3.23 -4.69 2.19
CA PRO A 19 3.01 -3.25 2.05
C PRO A 19 1.89 -2.81 3.00
N THR A 20 2.13 -1.73 3.74
CA THR A 20 1.12 -1.07 4.57
C THR A 20 0.88 0.35 4.07
N LEU A 21 -0.34 0.85 4.27
CA LEU A 21 -0.68 2.25 4.06
C LEU A 21 -0.21 3.05 5.27
N LEU A 22 0.78 3.92 5.07
CA LEU A 22 1.22 4.84 6.10
C LEU A 22 0.30 6.06 6.14
N VAL A 23 -0.22 6.36 7.33
CA VAL A 23 -1.15 7.46 7.59
C VAL A 23 -0.62 8.30 8.76
N HIS A 24 -0.76 9.62 8.70
CA HIS A 24 -0.39 10.45 9.85
C HIS A 24 -1.30 10.14 11.07
N PRO A 25 -0.78 10.08 12.31
CA PRO A 25 -1.56 9.64 13.48
C PRO A 25 -2.81 10.48 13.76
N GLN A 26 -2.77 11.79 13.47
CA GLN A 26 -3.94 12.66 13.61
C GLN A 26 -5.08 12.24 12.66
N ASP A 27 -4.75 11.91 11.41
CA ASP A 27 -5.76 11.52 10.41
C ASP A 27 -6.28 10.12 10.70
N ALA A 28 -5.40 9.21 11.12
CA ALA A 28 -5.78 7.88 11.58
C ALA A 28 -6.79 7.98 12.74
N LYS A 29 -6.50 8.79 13.76
CA LYS A 29 -7.40 9.04 14.88
C LYS A 29 -8.73 9.66 14.45
N GLN A 30 -8.71 10.67 13.57
CA GLN A 30 -9.93 11.31 13.05
C GLN A 30 -10.81 10.33 12.27
N ARG A 31 -10.20 9.34 11.61
CA ARG A 31 -10.90 8.32 10.82
C ARG A 31 -11.16 7.01 11.59
N GLY A 32 -10.77 6.91 12.85
CA GLY A 32 -10.90 5.69 13.65
C GLY A 32 -10.08 4.51 13.13
N ILE A 33 -8.93 4.78 12.51
CA ILE A 33 -8.02 3.77 11.95
C ILE A 33 -7.00 3.38 13.03
N GLU A 34 -6.96 2.10 13.37
CA GLU A 34 -5.97 1.49 14.25
C GLU A 34 -4.82 0.88 13.43
N ASN A 35 -3.67 0.64 14.08
CA ASN A 35 -2.54 -0.03 13.42
C ASN A 35 -2.92 -1.48 13.08
N GLY A 36 -2.64 -1.88 11.84
CA GLY A 36 -3.04 -3.17 11.27
C GLY A 36 -4.50 -3.23 10.82
N ALA A 37 -5.26 -2.12 10.88
CA ALA A 37 -6.63 -2.10 10.40
C ALA A 37 -6.67 -2.25 8.87
N LEU A 38 -7.58 -3.09 8.38
CA LEU A 38 -7.86 -3.21 6.96
C LEU A 38 -8.70 -2.00 6.50
N VAL A 39 -8.15 -1.19 5.60
CA VAL A 39 -8.79 0.03 5.08
C VAL A 39 -8.97 -0.04 3.57
N THR A 40 -9.90 0.77 3.04
CA THR A 40 -10.07 0.95 1.60
C THR A 40 -9.39 2.24 1.15
N LEU A 41 -8.35 2.11 0.33
CA LEU A 41 -7.73 3.23 -0.38
C LEU A 41 -8.42 3.38 -1.74
N SER A 42 -8.94 4.56 -2.06
CA SER A 42 -9.71 4.78 -3.29
C SER A 42 -9.45 6.14 -3.92
N ASN A 43 -9.66 6.21 -5.23
CA ASN A 43 -9.69 7.42 -6.03
C ASN A 43 -10.72 7.26 -7.17
N GLN A 44 -10.79 8.24 -8.08
CA GLN A 44 -11.72 8.22 -9.22
C GLN A 44 -11.50 7.06 -10.23
N TYR A 45 -10.38 6.36 -10.15
CA TYR A 45 -10.01 5.28 -11.06
C TYR A 45 -10.18 3.88 -10.45
N GLY A 46 -10.41 3.77 -9.14
CA GLY A 46 -10.59 2.48 -8.47
C GLY A 46 -10.29 2.50 -6.99
N SER A 47 -10.24 1.29 -6.40
CA SER A 47 -10.02 1.08 -4.97
C SER A 47 -9.28 -0.22 -4.69
N VAL A 48 -8.56 -0.27 -3.57
CA VAL A 48 -7.85 -1.45 -3.07
C VAL A 48 -8.00 -1.56 -1.55
N GLN A 49 -8.02 -2.79 -1.03
CA GLN A 49 -7.98 -3.07 0.41
C GLN A 49 -6.54 -3.30 0.86
N VAL A 50 -6.11 -2.59 1.89
CA VAL A 50 -4.73 -2.60 2.40
C VAL A 50 -4.72 -2.46 3.92
N ASP A 51 -3.70 -3.02 4.58
CA ASP A 51 -3.48 -2.81 6.01
C ASP A 51 -2.89 -1.41 6.25
N ALA A 52 -3.32 -0.70 7.28
CA ALA A 52 -2.86 0.65 7.61
C ALA A 52 -1.97 0.70 8.86
N GLU A 53 -1.00 1.61 8.87
CA GLU A 53 -0.14 1.89 10.01
C GLU A 53 0.03 3.42 10.18
N SER A 54 0.03 3.86 11.44
CA SER A 54 0.25 5.25 11.80
C SER A 54 1.75 5.60 11.80
N SER A 55 2.16 6.66 11.14
CA SER A 55 3.55 7.14 11.15
C SER A 55 3.65 8.66 11.15
N GLU A 56 4.46 9.20 12.06
CA GLU A 56 4.79 10.63 12.16
C GLU A 56 5.67 11.14 10.98
N GLU A 57 6.18 10.22 10.15
CA GLU A 57 6.93 10.57 8.92
C GLU A 57 6.00 11.05 7.79
N ILE A 58 4.69 10.84 7.92
CA ILE A 58 3.69 11.22 6.93
C ILE A 58 3.16 12.62 7.25
N MET A 59 3.10 13.50 6.26
CA MET A 59 2.49 14.81 6.44
C MET A 59 0.98 14.70 6.67
N PRO A 60 0.38 15.47 7.60
CA PRO A 60 -1.08 15.51 7.77
C PRO A 60 -1.82 15.78 6.46
N GLY A 61 -2.93 15.07 6.25
CA GLY A 61 -3.73 15.10 5.03
C GLY A 61 -3.18 14.24 3.88
N SER A 62 -2.03 13.60 4.06
CA SER A 62 -1.40 12.71 3.06
C SER A 62 -1.35 11.26 3.55
N VAL A 63 -1.21 10.34 2.60
CA VAL A 63 -0.95 8.92 2.86
C VAL A 63 0.15 8.43 1.93
N ASN A 64 0.91 7.43 2.36
CA ASN A 64 1.91 6.77 1.52
C ASN A 64 1.56 5.28 1.40
N TYR A 65 1.50 4.79 0.17
CA TYR A 65 1.43 3.36 -0.11
C TYR A 65 2.54 3.04 -1.12
N PRO A 66 3.41 2.06 -0.85
CA PRO A 66 4.50 1.74 -1.77
C PRO A 66 3.95 1.29 -3.11
N HIS A 67 4.46 1.86 -4.19
CA HIS A 67 4.10 1.44 -5.55
C HIS A 67 4.43 -0.04 -5.80
N GLY A 68 3.78 -0.63 -6.80
CA GLY A 68 4.11 -1.97 -7.28
C GLY A 68 3.51 -3.11 -6.46
N TRP A 69 2.50 -2.86 -5.63
CA TRP A 69 1.74 -3.89 -4.93
C TRP A 69 0.27 -3.88 -5.37
N GLY A 70 -0.40 -5.04 -5.30
CA GLY A 70 -1.85 -5.13 -5.51
C GLY A 70 -2.34 -5.22 -6.97
N HIS A 71 -1.49 -5.60 -7.94
CA HIS A 71 -1.98 -5.96 -9.28
C HIS A 71 -1.94 -7.48 -9.48
N ASP A 72 -2.82 -7.98 -10.35
CA ASP A 72 -2.97 -9.42 -10.70
C ASP A 72 -2.16 -9.83 -11.93
N GLY A 73 -1.01 -9.17 -12.17
CA GLY A 73 -0.13 -9.46 -13.31
C GLY A 73 -0.79 -9.24 -14.69
N GLY A 74 -0.42 -10.05 -15.69
CA GLY A 74 -1.00 -10.05 -17.05
C GLY A 74 -0.33 -9.13 -18.08
N TRP A 75 0.57 -8.25 -17.66
CA TRP A 75 1.26 -7.29 -18.53
C TRP A 75 2.38 -7.97 -19.32
N LYS A 76 2.24 -8.07 -20.65
CA LYS A 76 3.22 -8.74 -21.53
C LYS A 76 4.33 -7.83 -22.05
N ARG A 77 4.18 -6.50 -21.94
CA ARG A 77 5.17 -5.54 -22.45
C ARG A 77 5.19 -4.29 -21.57
N ALA A 78 6.31 -4.06 -20.89
CA ALA A 78 6.70 -2.72 -20.50
C ALA A 78 7.38 -2.09 -21.72
N VAL A 79 6.80 -1.03 -22.28
CA VAL A 79 7.49 -0.19 -23.27
C VAL A 79 8.09 1.00 -22.51
N ALA A 80 9.39 1.20 -22.70
CA ALA A 80 10.10 2.37 -22.23
C ALA A 80 9.63 3.63 -22.97
#